data_AF-A0A8J6WVP6-F1
#
_entry.id   AF-A0A8J6WVP6-F1
#
_cell.length_a   1.000
_cell.length_b   1.000
_cell.length_c   1.000
_cell.angle_alpha   90.00
_cell.angle_beta   90.00
_cell.angle_gamma   90.00
#
_symmetry.space_group_name_H-M   'P 1'
#
loop_
_entity.id
_entity.type
_entity.pdbx_description
1 polymer ?
#
loop_
_entity_poly.entity_id
_entity_poly.type
_entity_poly.pdbx_seq_one_letter_code
_entity_poly.pdbx_strand_id
1 'polypeptide(L)'
;MTTYLNVLNEIETITKKLIELGLSDSQNFPRCNLFGRNSHEINYDGMQDLSIVLRNVEYADIYRELDQSRNYNIKMLDGALIQIMYVFRDSELISHRLAFFPSPFLQEFQNQPEIYELDDIYADIIARNILPVPVRFDYDPGNYQELDHPKCHLTLGQFKNCRIPVCSPIMPSIFIHFILRNFYNTAFRKFTNELKLSKNYFQETITFLEKQVLHISIH
;
A
#
# COMPACT_ATOMS: atom_id res chain seq x y z
N MET A 1 -21.19 -4.02 -8.00
CA MET A 1 -20.21 -4.97 -7.45
C MET A 1 -18.86 -4.61 -8.05
N THR A 2 -17.84 -4.42 -7.22
CA THR A 2 -16.48 -4.05 -7.69
C THR A 2 -15.84 -5.25 -8.38
N THR A 3 -15.45 -5.09 -9.65
CA THR A 3 -14.80 -6.15 -10.44
C THR A 3 -13.28 -5.95 -10.48
N TYR A 4 -12.55 -6.98 -10.91
CA TYR A 4 -11.10 -6.90 -11.12
C TYR A 4 -10.73 -5.79 -12.12
N LEU A 5 -11.54 -5.55 -13.17
CA LEU A 5 -11.32 -4.46 -14.13
C LEU A 5 -11.44 -3.08 -13.47
N ASN A 6 -12.37 -2.91 -12.52
CA ASN A 6 -12.51 -1.64 -11.80
C ASN A 6 -11.26 -1.35 -10.97
N VAL A 7 -10.74 -2.37 -10.27
CA VAL A 7 -9.51 -2.25 -9.46
C VAL A 7 -8.30 -2.00 -10.35
N LEU A 8 -8.13 -2.75 -11.44
CA LEU A 8 -7.01 -2.59 -12.38
C LEU A 8 -6.97 -1.15 -12.95
N ASN A 9 -8.10 -0.66 -13.46
CA ASN A 9 -8.20 0.68 -14.02
C ASN A 9 -7.96 1.77 -12.97
N GLU A 10 -8.38 1.55 -11.72
CA GLU A 10 -8.13 2.50 -10.65
C GLU A 10 -6.64 2.56 -10.30
N ILE A 11 -5.95 1.42 -10.21
CA ILE A 11 -4.50 1.39 -9.97
C ILE A 11 -3.77 2.08 -11.12
N GLU A 12 -4.16 1.83 -12.38
CA GLU A 12 -3.54 2.49 -13.53
C GLU A 12 -3.73 4.01 -13.51
N THR A 13 -4.93 4.46 -13.13
CA THR A 13 -5.25 5.88 -12.98
C THR A 13 -4.43 6.53 -11.86
N ILE A 14 -4.32 5.86 -10.72
CA ILE A 14 -3.48 6.27 -9.59
C ILE A 14 -2.03 6.41 -10.03
N THR A 15 -1.47 5.39 -10.68
CA THR A 15 -0.08 5.41 -11.15
C THR A 15 0.17 6.60 -12.08
N LYS A 16 -0.71 6.83 -13.06
CA LYS A 16 -0.64 7.99 -13.97
C LYS A 16 -0.70 9.31 -13.20
N LYS A 17 -1.63 9.45 -12.25
CA LYS A 17 -1.77 10.68 -11.45
C LYS A 17 -0.55 10.99 -10.60
N LEU A 18 0.04 9.98 -9.95
CA LEU A 18 1.24 10.19 -9.15
C LEU A 18 2.45 10.58 -10.01
N ILE A 19 2.55 10.07 -11.25
CA ILE A 19 3.56 10.52 -12.22
C ILE A 19 3.30 11.97 -12.65
N GLU A 20 2.07 12.29 -13.06
CA GLU A 20 1.67 13.63 -13.53
C GLU A 20 1.93 14.72 -12.47
N LEU A 21 1.70 14.39 -11.20
CA LEU A 21 1.90 15.31 -10.07
C LEU A 21 3.35 15.33 -9.56
N GLY A 22 4.26 14.56 -10.17
CA GLY A 22 5.65 14.47 -9.76
C GLY A 22 5.84 13.88 -8.37
N LEU A 23 4.97 12.96 -7.93
CA LEU A 23 5.07 12.29 -6.63
C LEU A 23 5.75 10.92 -6.70
N SER A 24 5.97 10.41 -7.92
CA SER A 24 6.59 9.10 -8.20
C SER A 24 7.99 9.29 -8.78
N ASP A 25 9.00 8.71 -8.13
CA ASP A 25 10.38 8.60 -8.65
C ASP A 25 10.49 7.49 -9.71
N SER A 26 9.90 6.34 -9.40
CA SER A 26 9.90 5.17 -10.27
C SER A 26 8.62 4.36 -10.08
N GLN A 27 8.20 3.64 -11.12
CA GLN A 27 6.94 2.91 -11.10
C GLN A 27 7.03 1.63 -11.92
N ASN A 28 6.20 0.67 -11.56
CA ASN A 28 5.82 -0.46 -12.40
C ASN A 28 4.31 -0.44 -12.54
N PHE A 29 3.82 -0.37 -13.78
CA PHE A 29 2.39 -0.31 -14.06
C PHE A 29 1.70 -1.59 -13.57
N PRO A 30 0.41 -1.49 -13.17
CA PRO A 30 -0.31 -2.67 -12.74
C PRO A 30 -0.47 -3.65 -13.90
N ARG A 31 -0.41 -4.93 -13.57
CA ARG A 31 -0.58 -6.02 -14.52
C ARG A 31 -1.63 -6.99 -13.99
N CYS A 32 -2.48 -7.49 -14.89
CA CYS A 32 -3.45 -8.52 -14.57
C CYS A 32 -3.03 -9.84 -15.24
N ASN A 33 -2.72 -10.85 -14.42
CA ASN A 33 -2.42 -12.19 -14.89
C ASN A 33 -3.64 -13.10 -14.69
N LEU A 34 -3.97 -13.87 -15.72
CA LEU A 34 -4.99 -14.92 -15.62
C LEU A 34 -4.33 -16.22 -15.14
N PHE A 35 -4.95 -16.88 -14.18
CA PHE A 35 -4.51 -18.19 -13.71
C PHE A 35 -5.71 -19.06 -13.31
N GLY A 36 -5.56 -20.38 -13.44
CA GLY A 36 -6.61 -21.34 -13.10
C GLY A 36 -7.95 -21.08 -13.80
N ARG A 37 -9.06 -21.39 -13.12
CA ARG A 37 -10.42 -21.10 -13.60
C ARG A 37 -10.80 -19.67 -13.19
N ASN A 38 -10.87 -18.78 -14.19
CA ASN A 38 -11.38 -17.41 -14.07
C ASN A 38 -10.83 -16.60 -12.88
N SER A 39 -9.57 -16.86 -12.49
CA SER A 39 -8.90 -16.12 -11.43
C SER A 39 -7.97 -15.07 -12.03
N HIS A 40 -8.03 -13.87 -11.49
CA HIS A 40 -7.32 -12.68 -11.97
C HIS A 40 -6.44 -12.17 -10.84
N GLU A 41 -5.13 -12.22 -11.03
CA GLU A 41 -4.15 -11.65 -10.12
C GLU A 41 -3.75 -10.28 -10.66
N ILE A 42 -4.03 -9.24 -9.89
CA ILE A 42 -3.58 -7.88 -10.15
C ILE A 42 -2.35 -7.61 -9.29
N ASN A 43 -1.23 -7.36 -9.93
CA ASN A 43 0.05 -7.01 -9.30
C ASN A 43 0.72 -5.90 -10.12
N TYR A 44 2.05 -5.88 -10.18
CA TYR A 44 2.86 -4.95 -10.96
C TYR A 44 3.73 -5.71 -11.97
N ASP A 45 4.05 -5.05 -13.09
CA ASP A 45 4.87 -5.68 -14.12
C ASP A 45 6.27 -6.04 -13.61
N GLY A 46 6.75 -7.23 -14.02
CA GLY A 46 8.04 -7.76 -13.59
C GLY A 46 8.10 -8.31 -12.16
N MET A 47 6.95 -8.53 -11.50
CA MET A 47 6.90 -9.10 -10.14
C MET A 47 7.74 -10.38 -10.01
N GLN A 48 8.57 -10.42 -8.96
CA GLN A 48 9.40 -11.56 -8.60
C GLN A 48 8.98 -12.14 -7.24
N ASP A 49 9.65 -13.19 -6.78
CA ASP A 49 9.38 -13.81 -5.49
C ASP A 49 9.54 -12.81 -4.32
N LEU A 50 8.50 -12.72 -3.48
CA LEU A 50 8.46 -11.87 -2.29
C LEU A 50 8.89 -12.60 -1.00
N SER A 51 9.47 -13.79 -1.11
CA SER A 51 9.88 -14.61 0.04
C SER A 51 10.82 -13.90 1.02
N ILE A 52 11.61 -12.92 0.57
CA ILE A 52 12.46 -12.09 1.42
C ILE A 52 11.68 -11.41 2.56
N VAL A 53 10.45 -10.96 2.30
CA VAL A 53 9.62 -10.24 3.28
C VAL A 53 9.16 -11.16 4.42
N LEU A 54 9.30 -12.48 4.24
CA LEU A 54 8.97 -13.48 5.25
C LEU A 54 10.21 -13.94 6.04
N ARG A 55 11.41 -13.46 5.69
CA ARG A 55 12.65 -13.84 6.36
C ARG A 55 12.85 -13.00 7.62
N ASN A 56 13.44 -13.62 8.64
CA ASN A 56 13.86 -12.92 9.85
C ASN A 56 15.17 -12.17 9.60
N VAL A 57 15.08 -11.03 8.91
CA VAL A 57 16.20 -10.14 8.59
C VAL A 57 15.82 -8.69 8.91
N GLU A 58 16.82 -7.80 8.91
CA GLU A 58 16.60 -6.39 9.19
C GLU A 58 15.67 -5.75 8.15
N TYR A 59 14.86 -4.80 8.61
CA TYR A 59 13.93 -4.08 7.72
C TYR A 59 14.65 -3.42 6.53
N ALA A 60 15.85 -2.87 6.78
CA ALA A 60 16.65 -2.24 5.75
C ALA A 60 17.05 -3.20 4.61
N ASP A 61 17.28 -4.48 4.93
CA ASP A 61 17.61 -5.49 3.94
C ASP A 61 16.38 -5.92 3.14
N ILE A 62 15.22 -6.03 3.78
CA ILE A 62 13.94 -6.26 3.09
C ILE A 62 13.64 -5.13 2.12
N TYR A 63 13.75 -3.88 2.57
CA TYR A 63 13.54 -2.71 1.73
C TYR A 63 14.51 -2.70 0.54
N ARG A 64 15.81 -2.96 0.78
CA ARG A 64 16.83 -2.94 -0.27
C ARG A 64 16.55 -4.00 -1.34
N GLU A 65 16.17 -5.22 -0.94
CA GLU A 65 15.79 -6.27 -1.88
C GLU A 65 14.57 -5.84 -2.71
N LEU A 66 13.52 -5.32 -2.06
CA LEU A 66 12.32 -4.85 -2.76
C LEU A 66 12.62 -3.73 -3.77
N ASP A 67 13.49 -2.79 -3.42
CA ASP A 67 13.90 -1.70 -4.31
C ASP A 67 14.73 -2.21 -5.50
N GLN A 68 15.78 -3.00 -5.21
CA GLN A 68 16.70 -3.54 -6.23
C GLN A 68 16.00 -4.49 -7.21
N SER A 69 15.10 -5.33 -6.71
CA SER A 69 14.31 -6.25 -7.52
C SER A 69 13.10 -5.58 -8.17
N ARG A 70 12.89 -4.28 -7.96
CA ARG A 70 11.74 -3.49 -8.42
C ARG A 70 10.38 -4.09 -8.01
N ASN A 71 10.30 -4.68 -6.82
CA ASN A 71 9.10 -5.33 -6.30
C ASN A 71 8.13 -4.31 -5.65
N TYR A 72 7.60 -3.39 -6.46
CA TYR A 72 6.66 -2.36 -6.03
C TYR A 72 5.84 -1.81 -7.20
N ASN A 73 4.69 -1.18 -6.93
CA ASN A 73 3.95 -0.41 -7.93
C ASN A 73 4.54 0.99 -8.08
N ILE A 74 4.81 1.66 -6.95
CA ILE A 74 5.28 3.05 -6.91
C ILE A 74 6.44 3.15 -5.92
N LYS A 75 7.50 3.84 -6.33
CA LYS A 75 8.56 4.37 -5.48
C LYS A 75 8.35 5.87 -5.39
N MET A 76 8.08 6.36 -4.19
CA MET A 76 7.93 7.77 -3.88
C MET A 76 9.28 8.47 -3.95
N LEU A 77 9.29 9.80 -4.02
CA LEU A 77 10.54 10.59 -4.17
C LEU A 77 11.51 10.49 -2.99
N ASP A 78 11.02 10.16 -1.80
CA ASP A 78 11.84 9.84 -0.62
C ASP A 78 12.34 8.38 -0.60
N GLY A 79 12.04 7.62 -1.64
CA GLY A 79 12.34 6.21 -1.79
C GLY A 79 11.28 5.27 -1.21
N ALA A 80 10.25 5.76 -0.51
CA ALA A 80 9.26 4.84 0.06
C ALA A 80 8.55 4.01 -1.03
N LEU A 81 8.33 2.73 -0.76
CA LEU A 81 7.74 1.79 -1.72
C LEU A 81 6.28 1.50 -1.40
N ILE A 82 5.43 1.48 -2.43
CA ILE A 82 4.02 1.13 -2.33
C ILE A 82 3.76 -0.13 -3.16
N GLN A 83 3.17 -1.14 -2.53
CA GLN A 83 2.66 -2.36 -3.17
C GLN A 83 1.13 -2.39 -3.13
N ILE A 84 0.52 -2.77 -4.24
CA ILE A 84 -0.91 -2.86 -4.44
C ILE A 84 -1.20 -4.15 -5.21
N MET A 85 -1.70 -5.15 -4.49
CA MET A 85 -1.93 -6.50 -5.03
C MET A 85 -3.33 -6.99 -4.69
N TYR A 86 -4.03 -7.58 -5.66
CA TYR A 86 -5.36 -8.15 -5.49
C TYR A 86 -5.47 -9.49 -6.21
N VAL A 87 -6.30 -10.38 -5.68
CA VAL A 87 -6.69 -11.62 -6.35
C VAL A 87 -8.21 -11.68 -6.41
N PHE A 88 -8.74 -11.83 -7.61
CA PHE A 88 -10.15 -12.06 -7.86
C PHE A 88 -10.37 -13.46 -8.41
N ARG A 89 -11.54 -14.03 -8.12
CA ARG A 89 -12.07 -15.21 -8.82
C ARG A 89 -13.49 -14.89 -9.24
N ASP A 90 -13.77 -15.07 -10.52
CA ASP A 90 -15.01 -14.61 -11.12
C ASP A 90 -15.24 -13.10 -10.85
N SER A 91 -16.23 -12.75 -10.03
CA SER A 91 -16.51 -11.36 -9.62
C SER A 91 -16.25 -11.10 -8.13
N GLU A 92 -15.63 -12.06 -7.43
CA GLU A 92 -15.39 -11.99 -6.00
C GLU A 92 -13.93 -11.70 -5.70
N LEU A 93 -13.71 -10.80 -4.74
CA LEU A 93 -12.40 -10.56 -4.17
C LEU A 93 -12.02 -11.73 -3.26
N ILE A 94 -10.92 -12.40 -3.60
CA ILE A 94 -10.38 -13.53 -2.83
C ILE A 94 -9.38 -13.04 -1.80
N SER A 95 -8.47 -12.14 -2.19
CA SER A 95 -7.48 -11.57 -1.27
C SER A 95 -6.94 -10.24 -1.79
N HIS A 96 -6.34 -9.45 -0.89
CA HIS A 96 -5.49 -8.34 -1.28
C HIS A 96 -4.32 -8.18 -0.31
N ARG A 97 -3.25 -7.56 -0.79
CA ARG A 97 -2.11 -7.12 0.01
C ARG A 97 -1.73 -5.71 -0.43
N LEU A 98 -1.86 -4.77 0.49
CA LEU A 98 -1.51 -3.36 0.27
C LEU A 98 -0.42 -3.00 1.27
N ALA A 99 0.75 -2.60 0.79
CA ALA A 99 1.89 -2.34 1.67
C ALA A 99 2.53 -0.99 1.37
N PHE A 100 2.92 -0.28 2.42
CA PHE A 100 3.72 0.93 2.40
C PHE A 100 4.99 0.68 3.19
N PHE A 101 6.13 0.83 2.53
CA PHE A 101 7.46 0.62 3.08
C PHE A 101 8.23 1.94 3.06
N PRO A 102 8.19 2.72 4.15
CA PRO A 102 8.97 3.96 4.25
C PRO A 102 10.47 3.68 4.05
N SER A 103 11.17 4.55 3.34
CA SER A 103 12.62 4.38 3.17
C SER A 103 13.35 4.37 4.52
N PRO A 104 14.21 3.38 4.80
CA PRO A 104 15.05 3.39 5.99
C PRO A 104 16.26 4.33 5.86
N PHE A 105 16.51 4.88 4.66
CA PHE A 105 17.70 5.66 4.33
C PHE A 105 17.43 7.17 4.19
N LEU A 106 16.42 7.69 4.88
CA LEU A 106 16.06 9.13 4.86
C LEU A 106 17.25 10.05 5.21
N GLN A 107 18.22 9.57 6.00
CA GLN A 107 19.45 10.30 6.32
C GLN A 107 20.33 10.61 5.11
N GLU A 108 20.33 9.77 4.08
CA GLU A 108 21.13 10.02 2.87
C GLU A 108 20.57 11.21 2.08
N PHE A 109 19.24 11.36 2.03
CA PHE A 109 18.55 12.52 1.44
C PHE A 109 18.79 13.81 2.25
N GLN A 110 18.82 13.71 3.58
CA GLN A 110 19.10 14.84 4.47
C GLN A 110 20.52 15.40 4.34
N ASN A 111 21.45 14.62 3.79
CA ASN A 111 22.83 15.06 3.55
C ASN A 111 23.01 15.74 2.18
N GLN A 112 21.96 15.78 1.35
CA GLN A 112 21.90 16.52 0.09
C GLN A 112 20.74 17.55 0.09
N PRO A 113 20.74 18.51 1.03
CA PRO A 113 19.65 19.48 1.20
C PRO A 113 19.34 20.27 -0.08
N GLU A 114 20.36 20.60 -0.88
CA GLU A 114 20.23 21.43 -2.09
C GLU A 114 19.27 20.87 -3.16
N ILE A 115 19.03 19.56 -3.17
CA ILE A 115 18.15 18.89 -4.16
C ILE A 115 16.68 18.91 -3.71
N TYR A 116 16.41 18.98 -2.40
CA TYR A 116 15.08 18.74 -1.82
C TYR A 116 14.54 19.92 -0.98
N GLU A 117 15.40 20.85 -0.55
CA GLU A 117 15.01 22.06 0.18
C GLU A 117 14.21 23.06 -0.68
N LEU A 118 14.12 22.84 -2.00
CA LEU A 118 13.46 23.75 -2.93
C LEU A 118 11.97 23.46 -3.17
N ASP A 119 11.41 22.36 -2.63
CA ASP A 119 9.98 22.06 -2.77
C ASP A 119 9.36 21.72 -1.41
N ASP A 120 8.48 22.60 -0.92
CA ASP A 120 7.75 22.49 0.37
C ASP A 120 7.01 21.14 0.53
N ILE A 121 6.76 20.42 -0.57
CA ILE A 121 6.07 19.13 -0.64
C ILE A 121 6.69 18.09 0.32
N TYR A 122 8.00 18.16 0.59
CA TYR A 122 8.75 17.12 1.30
C TYR A 122 9.01 17.42 2.78
N ALA A 123 8.49 18.52 3.31
CA ALA A 123 8.76 18.90 4.70
C ALA A 123 8.33 17.81 5.72
N ASP A 124 7.33 17.00 5.39
CA ASP A 124 6.74 16.01 6.30
C ASP A 124 7.59 14.73 6.49
N ILE A 125 8.54 14.45 5.58
CA ILE A 125 9.26 13.16 5.52
C ILE A 125 10.77 13.28 5.78
N ILE A 126 11.29 14.50 5.91
CA ILE A 126 12.75 14.77 6.06
C ILE A 126 13.16 14.84 7.55
N ALA A 127 12.23 14.79 8.50
CA ALA A 127 12.58 14.90 9.91
C ALA A 127 13.37 13.69 10.44
N ARG A 128 14.52 13.97 11.08
CA ARG A 128 15.49 12.98 11.59
C ARG A 128 14.95 12.01 12.65
N ASN A 129 13.83 12.34 13.28
CA ASN A 129 13.20 11.55 14.34
C ASN A 129 12.05 10.67 13.83
N ILE A 130 11.79 10.62 12.52
CA ILE A 130 10.80 9.73 11.94
C ILE A 130 11.34 8.30 11.95
N LEU A 131 10.65 7.42 12.67
CA LEU A 131 10.92 5.99 12.63
C LEU A 131 10.19 5.38 11.41
N PRO A 132 10.89 4.76 10.45
CA PRO A 132 10.25 4.09 9.33
C PRO A 132 9.55 2.82 9.82
N VAL A 133 8.21 2.86 9.85
CA VAL A 133 7.38 1.71 10.23
C VAL A 133 6.56 1.27 9.02
N PRO A 134 6.81 0.06 8.47
CA PRO A 134 5.98 -0.51 7.43
C PRO A 134 4.51 -0.57 7.84
N VAL A 135 3.62 -0.28 6.91
CA VAL A 135 2.18 -0.39 7.10
C VAL A 135 1.63 -1.35 6.07
N ARG A 136 0.86 -2.35 6.48
CA ARG A 136 0.28 -3.33 5.56
C ARG A 136 -1.18 -3.60 5.88
N PHE A 137 -2.01 -3.64 4.85
CA PHE A 137 -3.39 -4.09 4.92
C PHE A 137 -3.55 -5.38 4.12
N ASP A 138 -3.96 -6.44 4.79
CA ASP A 138 -4.19 -7.74 4.18
C ASP A 138 -5.69 -8.06 4.24
N TYR A 139 -6.22 -8.60 3.14
CA TYR A 139 -7.49 -9.30 3.13
C TYR A 139 -7.23 -10.74 2.74
N ASP A 140 -7.49 -11.66 3.65
CA ASP A 140 -7.24 -13.09 3.49
C ASP A 140 -8.26 -13.91 4.30
N PRO A 141 -9.51 -14.00 3.81
CA PRO A 141 -10.55 -14.79 4.46
C PRO A 141 -10.24 -16.29 4.46
N GLY A 142 -9.30 -16.77 3.63
CA GLY A 142 -8.91 -18.18 3.57
C GLY A 142 -8.14 -18.64 4.81
N ASN A 143 -7.42 -17.73 5.48
CA ASN A 143 -6.70 -17.96 6.73
C ASN A 143 -7.42 -17.38 7.96
N TYR A 144 -8.72 -17.12 7.84
CA TYR A 144 -9.50 -16.50 8.89
C TYR A 144 -9.52 -17.32 10.20
N GLN A 145 -9.20 -16.65 11.31
CA GLN A 145 -9.41 -17.14 12.66
C GLN A 145 -9.91 -15.97 13.51
N GLU A 146 -11.13 -16.09 14.06
CA GLU A 146 -11.78 -15.04 14.87
C GLU A 146 -10.81 -14.46 15.91
N LEU A 147 -10.61 -13.13 15.89
CA LEU A 147 -9.70 -12.36 16.75
C LEU A 147 -8.20 -12.68 16.67
N ASP A 148 -7.76 -13.76 16.02
CA ASP A 148 -6.33 -14.10 15.84
C ASP A 148 -5.81 -13.77 14.43
N HIS A 149 -6.65 -13.98 13.42
CA HIS A 149 -6.39 -13.63 12.02
C HIS A 149 -7.68 -13.09 11.39
N PRO A 150 -8.00 -11.80 11.61
CA PRO A 150 -9.17 -11.18 11.01
C PRO A 150 -9.15 -11.30 9.48
N LYS A 151 -10.33 -11.39 8.86
CA LYS A 151 -10.45 -11.50 7.39
C LYS A 151 -9.75 -10.35 6.70
N CYS A 152 -9.91 -9.13 7.23
CA CYS A 152 -9.14 -7.97 6.84
C CYS A 152 -8.45 -7.37 8.07
N HIS A 153 -7.15 -7.13 7.99
CA HIS A 153 -6.38 -6.58 9.10
C HIS A 153 -5.27 -5.64 8.66
N LEU A 154 -4.92 -4.74 9.57
CA LEU A 154 -3.77 -3.84 9.52
C LEU A 154 -2.61 -4.46 10.32
N THR A 155 -1.44 -4.49 9.71
CA THR A 155 -0.15 -4.80 10.35
C THR A 155 0.69 -3.53 10.37
N LEU A 156 1.27 -3.22 11.54
CA LEU A 156 2.26 -2.16 11.70
C LEU A 156 3.62 -2.80 12.01
N GLY A 157 4.66 -2.40 11.28
CA GLY A 157 5.96 -3.05 11.35
C GLY A 157 5.93 -4.49 10.86
N GLN A 158 6.76 -5.35 11.46
CA GLN A 158 6.85 -6.78 11.15
C GLN A 158 6.53 -7.65 12.36
N PHE A 159 5.71 -7.13 13.28
CA PHE A 159 5.27 -7.89 14.45
C PHE A 159 4.34 -9.02 14.02
N LYS A 160 4.75 -10.27 14.27
CA LYS A 160 4.03 -11.49 13.87
C LYS A 160 2.53 -11.50 14.24
N ASN A 161 2.18 -10.93 15.39
CA ASN A 161 0.83 -10.95 15.94
C ASN A 161 0.12 -9.59 15.85
N CYS A 162 0.72 -8.59 15.18
CA CYS A 162 0.06 -7.29 14.99
C CYS A 162 -0.94 -7.42 13.84
N ARG A 163 -2.19 -7.75 14.18
CA ARG A 163 -3.31 -7.90 13.24
C ARG A 163 -4.51 -7.15 13.78
N ILE A 164 -4.52 -5.84 13.56
CA ILE A 164 -5.62 -4.97 14.00
C ILE A 164 -6.77 -5.15 13.01
N PRO A 165 -7.99 -5.54 13.43
CA PRO A 165 -9.10 -5.76 12.50
C PRO A 165 -9.45 -4.50 11.69
N VAL A 166 -9.88 -4.70 10.44
CA VAL A 166 -10.34 -3.64 9.54
C VAL A 166 -11.74 -4.00 9.05
N CYS A 167 -12.64 -3.01 8.99
CA CYS A 167 -14.05 -3.25 8.74
C CYS A 167 -14.36 -3.94 7.40
N SER A 168 -13.55 -3.69 6.37
CA SER A 168 -13.75 -4.13 5.00
C SER A 168 -12.41 -4.21 4.25
N PRO A 169 -12.36 -4.97 3.14
CA PRO A 169 -11.26 -4.86 2.20
C PRO A 169 -11.11 -3.43 1.67
N ILE A 170 -9.89 -3.05 1.33
CA ILE A 170 -9.54 -1.67 1.00
C ILE A 170 -9.46 -1.50 -0.52
N MET A 171 -10.04 -0.42 -1.04
CA MET A 171 -9.89 -0.01 -2.44
C MET A 171 -8.52 0.68 -2.67
N PRO A 172 -7.91 0.54 -3.86
CA PRO A 172 -6.65 1.21 -4.18
C PRO A 172 -6.64 2.72 -3.86
N SER A 173 -7.71 3.41 -4.22
CA SER A 173 -7.88 4.85 -3.96
C SER A 173 -7.88 5.20 -2.47
N ILE A 174 -8.55 4.39 -1.64
CA ILE A 174 -8.60 4.60 -0.19
C ILE A 174 -7.20 4.43 0.42
N PHE A 175 -6.45 3.41 -0.03
CA PHE A 175 -5.10 3.17 0.45
C PHE A 175 -4.14 4.31 0.10
N ILE A 176 -4.16 4.78 -1.16
CA ILE A 176 -3.32 5.91 -1.58
C ILE A 176 -3.71 7.20 -0.88
N HIS A 177 -5.02 7.45 -0.72
CA HIS A 177 -5.49 8.60 0.04
C HIS A 177 -5.05 8.55 1.50
N PHE A 178 -5.07 7.37 2.12
CA PHE A 178 -4.52 7.15 3.46
C PHE A 178 -3.02 7.47 3.51
N ILE A 179 -2.23 6.98 2.54
CA ILE A 179 -0.79 7.24 2.50
C ILE A 179 -0.52 8.74 2.36
N LEU A 180 -1.09 9.38 1.35
CA LEU A 180 -0.85 10.79 1.07
C LEU A 180 -1.31 11.67 2.23
N ARG A 181 -2.51 11.43 2.77
CA ARG A 181 -3.04 12.24 3.87
C ARG A 181 -2.16 12.20 5.12
N ASN A 182 -1.62 11.03 5.46
CA ASN A 182 -0.97 10.83 6.76
C ASN A 182 0.55 10.91 6.72
N PHE A 183 1.18 10.57 5.58
CA PHE A 183 2.65 10.55 5.46
C PHE A 183 3.18 11.63 4.52
N TYR A 184 2.36 12.12 3.58
CA TYR A 184 2.75 13.17 2.62
C TYR A 184 1.75 14.32 2.68
N ASN A 185 1.50 14.87 3.87
CA ASN A 185 0.35 15.76 4.11
C ASN A 185 0.42 17.04 3.28
N THR A 186 1.62 17.59 3.08
CA THR A 186 1.84 18.78 2.26
C THR A 186 1.52 18.51 0.80
N ALA A 187 2.00 17.36 0.27
CA ALA A 187 1.61 16.87 -1.06
C ALA A 187 0.09 16.67 -1.18
N PHE A 188 -0.52 16.05 -0.17
CA PHE A 188 -1.96 15.83 -0.12
C PHE A 188 -2.74 17.14 -0.14
N ARG A 189 -2.35 18.13 0.66
CA ARG A 189 -3.00 19.44 0.69
C ARG A 189 -2.84 20.20 -0.62
N LYS A 190 -1.65 20.13 -1.23
CA LYS A 190 -1.35 20.76 -2.53
C LYS A 190 -2.20 20.13 -3.64
N PHE A 191 -2.30 18.79 -3.66
CA PHE A 191 -2.81 18.06 -4.81
C PHE A 191 -4.17 17.35 -4.64
N THR A 192 -4.84 17.50 -3.50
CA THR A 192 -6.12 16.80 -3.23
C THR A 192 -7.20 17.12 -4.27
N ASN A 193 -7.15 18.30 -4.90
CA ASN A 193 -8.12 18.72 -5.91
C ASN A 193 -7.84 18.14 -7.30
N GLU A 194 -6.58 17.83 -7.63
CA GLU A 194 -6.23 17.19 -8.91
C GLU A 194 -6.32 15.66 -8.85
N LEU A 195 -6.07 15.05 -7.67
CA LEU A 195 -6.07 13.61 -7.49
C LEU A 195 -7.44 12.97 -7.82
N LYS A 196 -8.55 13.61 -7.42
CA LYS A 196 -9.95 13.19 -7.64
C LYS A 196 -10.14 11.67 -7.68
N LEU A 197 -9.58 10.96 -6.69
CA LEU A 197 -9.65 9.51 -6.62
C LEU A 197 -11.09 9.07 -6.33
N SER A 198 -11.46 7.91 -6.88
CA SER A 198 -12.80 7.38 -6.67
C SER A 198 -13.05 7.05 -5.19
N LYS A 199 -14.28 7.19 -4.73
CA LYS A 199 -14.69 6.81 -3.36
C LYS A 199 -15.62 5.60 -3.44
N ASN A 200 -15.04 4.48 -3.85
CA ASN A 200 -15.72 3.19 -3.85
C ASN A 200 -15.27 2.40 -2.63
N TYR A 201 -16.13 1.48 -2.16
CA TYR A 201 -15.87 0.67 -0.98
C TYR A 201 -16.23 -0.78 -1.27
N PHE A 202 -15.46 -1.72 -0.73
CA PHE A 202 -15.89 -3.11 -0.63
C PHE A 202 -16.91 -3.26 0.51
N GLN A 203 -17.68 -4.35 0.48
CA GLN A 203 -18.60 -4.68 1.55
C GLN A 203 -17.84 -4.98 2.86
N GLU A 204 -18.46 -4.68 4.00
CA GLU A 204 -17.93 -5.04 5.30
C GLU A 204 -17.77 -6.56 5.45
N THR A 205 -16.64 -6.98 6.00
CA THR A 205 -16.32 -8.39 6.28
C THR A 205 -16.03 -8.64 7.75
N ILE A 206 -15.85 -7.58 8.54
CA ILE A 206 -15.60 -7.61 9.98
C ILE A 206 -16.76 -8.24 10.75
N THR A 207 -16.43 -9.04 11.77
CA THR A 207 -17.42 -9.72 12.60
C THR A 207 -17.92 -8.85 13.74
N PHE A 208 -18.96 -9.33 14.43
CA PHE A 208 -19.44 -8.69 15.65
C PHE A 208 -18.39 -8.66 16.76
N LEU A 209 -17.62 -9.74 16.94
CA LEU A 209 -16.58 -9.81 17.98
C LEU A 209 -15.38 -8.92 17.64
N GLU A 210 -14.98 -8.85 16.37
CA GLU A 210 -13.94 -7.93 15.92
C GLU A 210 -14.34 -6.45 16.14
N LYS A 211 -15.64 -6.11 16.01
CA LYS A 211 -16.15 -4.76 16.36
C LYS A 211 -16.05 -4.43 17.86
N GLN A 212 -15.86 -5.42 18.74
CA GLN A 212 -15.71 -5.22 20.19
C GLN A 212 -14.27 -4.92 20.63
N VAL A 213 -13.29 -5.03 19.72
CA VAL A 213 -11.90 -4.62 19.98
C VAL A 213 -11.54 -3.36 19.19
N LEU A 214 -10.37 -2.78 19.46
CA LEU A 214 -9.86 -1.67 18.65
C LEU A 214 -9.70 -2.15 17.21
N HIS A 215 -10.41 -1.50 16.30
CA HIS A 215 -10.42 -1.80 14.87
C HIS A 215 -10.38 -0.52 14.05
N ILE A 216 -10.05 -0.65 12.77
CA ILE A 216 -10.13 0.44 11.78
C ILE A 216 -11.46 0.35 11.05
N SER A 217 -12.20 1.46 11.01
CA SER A 217 -13.41 1.58 10.21
C SER A 217 -13.23 2.55 9.04
N ILE A 218 -13.97 2.30 7.96
CA ILE A 218 -13.92 3.03 6.69
C ILE A 218 -15.37 3.28 6.28
N HIS A 219 -15.79 4.55 6.24
CA HIS A 219 -17.16 4.98 5.94
C HIS A 219 -17.18 6.16 4.96
#